data_AF-A0A9D5KH31-F1
#
_entry.id   AF-A0A9D5KH31-F1
#
_cell.length_a   1.000
_cell.length_b   1.000
_cell.length_c   1.000
_cell.angle_alpha   90.00
_cell.angle_beta   90.00
_cell.angle_gamma   90.00
#
_symmetry.space_group_name_H-M   'P 1'
#
loop_
_entity.id
_entity.type
_entity.pdbx_description
1 polymer ?
#
loop_
_entity_poly.entity_id
_entity_poly.type
_entity_poly.pdbx_seq_one_letter_code
_entity_poly.pdbx_strand_id
1 'polypeptide(L)'
;IAHHEADNLYKAINQIKLMNPPTNCISPIGEENIQNALRKEIKADFYTSTTRPPSVYRGNPFQIEVGIAYGGDLPKEELIELMRFANRVPLLYQQSGCAITKSVVQTTWKNYSLDQARGALPQGPAVILVHMASVWVPFTSESKEAIASYPEIIREIKLALQECGRKMNAFIRRGRREAEAHEKRSYIETYIPHIGIALKEILNLKQVQEDKAVSTLTATLYKKRSV
;
A
#
# COMPACT_ATOMS: atom_id res chain seq x y z
N ILE A 1 23.50 2.22 -47.06
CA ILE A 1 24.30 2.33 -45.81
C ILE A 1 24.98 0.99 -45.63
N ALA A 2 26.32 0.96 -45.73
CA ALA A 2 27.08 -0.26 -45.47
C ALA A 2 26.92 -0.67 -43.99
N HIS A 3 27.00 -1.95 -43.65
CA HIS A 3 26.82 -2.45 -42.27
C HIS A 3 27.67 -1.67 -41.25
N HIS A 4 28.91 -1.34 -41.61
CA HIS A 4 29.83 -0.58 -40.77
C HIS A 4 29.37 0.86 -40.51
N GLU A 5 28.76 1.51 -41.51
CA GLU A 5 28.22 2.87 -41.35
C GLU A 5 26.99 2.87 -40.46
N ALA A 6 26.13 1.84 -40.57
CA ALA A 6 24.97 1.67 -39.70
C ALA A 6 25.37 1.46 -38.24
N ASP A 7 26.39 0.64 -37.98
CA ASP A 7 26.93 0.42 -36.63
C ASP A 7 27.54 1.70 -36.03
N ASN A 8 28.26 2.48 -36.85
CA ASN A 8 28.83 3.74 -36.40
C ASN A 8 27.74 4.76 -36.05
N LEU A 9 26.67 4.84 -36.86
CA LEU A 9 25.52 5.69 -36.57
C LEU A 9 24.80 5.24 -35.29
N TYR A 10 24.59 3.94 -35.10
CA TYR A 10 23.98 3.40 -33.89
C TYR A 10 24.79 3.73 -32.62
N LYS A 11 26.12 3.60 -32.68
CA LYS A 11 27.01 3.97 -31.57
C LYS A 11 26.95 5.48 -31.28
N ALA A 12 26.96 6.30 -32.32
CA ALA A 12 26.88 7.76 -32.18
C ALA A 12 25.56 8.21 -31.54
N ILE A 13 24.42 7.63 -31.95
CA ILE A 13 23.11 7.95 -31.39
C ILE A 13 23.04 7.62 -29.89
N ASN A 14 23.59 6.47 -29.47
CA ASN A 14 23.58 6.06 -28.06
C ASN A 14 24.47 6.92 -27.15
N GLN A 15 25.44 7.65 -27.71
CA GLN A 15 26.28 8.58 -26.95
C GLN A 15 25.60 9.92 -26.70
N ILE A 16 24.58 10.26 -27.49
CA ILE A 16 23.90 11.55 -27.41
C ILE A 16 22.65 11.43 -26.54
N LYS A 17 22.48 12.38 -25.61
CA LYS A 17 21.27 12.49 -24.81
C LYS A 17 20.15 13.11 -25.64
N LEU A 18 19.23 12.28 -26.11
CA LEU A 18 18.04 12.73 -26.85
C LEU A 18 16.93 13.22 -25.91
N MET A 19 16.03 14.03 -26.45
CA MET A 19 14.81 14.42 -25.75
C MET A 19 13.90 13.20 -25.56
N ASN A 20 13.19 13.18 -24.44
CA ASN A 20 12.23 12.11 -24.16
C ASN A 20 11.12 12.11 -25.23
N PRO A 21 10.65 10.92 -25.64
CA PRO A 21 9.50 10.76 -26.52
C PRO A 21 8.25 11.38 -25.88
N PRO A 22 7.24 11.73 -26.70
CA PRO A 22 5.98 12.23 -26.19
C PRO A 22 5.26 11.15 -25.35
N THR A 23 4.68 11.56 -24.23
CA THR A 23 3.98 10.66 -23.28
C THR A 23 2.47 10.66 -23.46
N ASN A 24 1.94 11.28 -24.51
CA ASN A 24 0.50 11.33 -24.82
C ASN A 24 -0.04 10.05 -25.50
N CYS A 25 0.82 9.06 -25.73
CA CYS A 25 0.51 7.83 -26.45
C CYS A 25 0.12 6.65 -25.54
N ILE A 26 0.05 6.86 -24.23
CA ILE A 26 -0.29 5.86 -23.22
C ILE A 26 -1.70 6.10 -22.65
N SER A 27 -2.43 5.01 -22.43
CA SER A 27 -3.78 5.04 -21.86
C SER A 27 -3.81 4.27 -20.54
N PRO A 28 -3.58 4.93 -19.39
CA PRO A 28 -3.69 4.30 -18.07
C PRO A 28 -5.14 3.87 -17.77
N ILE A 29 -5.34 3.13 -16.67
CA ILE A 29 -6.68 2.76 -16.17
C ILE A 29 -7.30 3.93 -15.40
N GLY A 30 -6.50 4.62 -14.60
CA GLY A 30 -6.89 5.72 -13.72
C GLY A 30 -7.04 5.28 -12.26
N GLU A 31 -6.69 6.19 -11.33
CA GLU A 31 -6.74 5.94 -9.89
C GLU A 31 -8.14 5.55 -9.41
N GLU A 32 -9.16 6.30 -9.83
CA GLU A 32 -10.56 6.09 -9.42
C GLU A 32 -11.09 4.73 -9.91
N ASN A 33 -10.78 4.38 -11.15
CA ASN A 33 -11.21 3.12 -11.75
C ASN A 33 -10.56 1.92 -11.04
N ILE A 34 -9.27 2.02 -10.67
CA ILE A 34 -8.59 0.98 -9.89
C ILE A 34 -9.24 0.83 -8.51
N GLN A 35 -9.56 1.93 -7.82
CA GLN A 35 -10.23 1.86 -6.52
C GLN A 35 -11.63 1.24 -6.64
N ASN A 36 -12.40 1.64 -7.65
CA ASN A 36 -13.74 1.10 -7.88
C ASN A 36 -13.70 -0.40 -8.22
N ALA A 37 -12.72 -0.84 -9.01
CA ALA A 37 -12.51 -2.25 -9.32
C ALA A 37 -12.17 -3.05 -8.06
N LEU A 38 -11.22 -2.58 -7.25
CA LEU A 38 -10.84 -3.25 -6.01
C LEU A 38 -12.01 -3.32 -5.01
N ARG A 39 -12.81 -2.25 -4.89
CA ARG A 39 -14.01 -2.23 -4.03
C ARG A 39 -15.07 -3.23 -4.44
N LYS A 40 -15.22 -3.47 -5.75
CA LYS A 40 -16.23 -4.38 -6.28
C LYS A 40 -15.85 -5.84 -6.07
N GLU A 41 -14.58 -6.18 -6.31
CA GLU A 41 -14.11 -7.57 -6.30
C GLU A 41 -13.68 -8.03 -4.90
N ILE A 42 -13.08 -7.15 -4.10
CA ILE A 42 -12.45 -7.51 -2.82
C ILE A 42 -13.16 -6.79 -1.69
N LYS A 43 -13.60 -7.53 -0.66
CA LYS A 43 -14.17 -6.98 0.57
C LYS A 43 -13.06 -6.64 1.57
N ALA A 44 -12.66 -5.37 1.57
CA ALA A 44 -11.60 -4.83 2.42
C ALA A 44 -12.07 -3.55 3.12
N ASP A 45 -11.40 -3.16 4.20
CA ASP A 45 -11.76 -1.97 4.99
C ASP A 45 -11.18 -0.68 4.39
N PHE A 46 -10.07 -0.81 3.65
CA PHE A 46 -9.34 0.31 3.09
C PHE A 46 -8.90 0.03 1.66
N TYR A 47 -9.03 1.05 0.81
CA TYR A 47 -8.63 1.01 -0.59
C TYR A 47 -7.85 2.27 -0.93
N THR A 48 -6.71 2.10 -1.60
CA THR A 48 -5.93 3.21 -2.14
C THR A 48 -5.42 2.86 -3.52
N SER A 49 -5.28 3.86 -4.36
CA SER A 49 -4.55 3.75 -5.63
C SER A 49 -3.65 4.96 -5.82
N THR A 50 -2.67 4.81 -6.69
CA THR A 50 -1.76 5.87 -7.12
C THR A 50 -1.36 5.61 -8.58
N THR A 51 -1.44 6.65 -9.41
CA THR A 51 -0.98 6.68 -10.79
C THR A 51 0.21 7.61 -10.87
N ARG A 52 1.39 7.04 -11.16
CA ARG A 52 2.62 7.83 -11.26
C ARG A 52 2.63 8.65 -12.57
N PRO A 53 3.40 9.74 -12.62
CA PRO A 53 3.68 10.39 -13.89
C PRO A 53 4.41 9.43 -14.85
N PRO A 54 4.21 9.56 -16.17
CA PRO A 54 4.86 8.69 -17.13
C PRO A 54 6.38 8.89 -17.14
N SER A 55 7.09 7.77 -17.27
CA SER A 55 8.55 7.68 -17.37
C SER A 55 8.94 7.03 -18.68
N VAL A 56 10.23 7.04 -19.02
CA VAL A 56 10.72 6.48 -20.28
C VAL A 56 11.79 5.44 -20.00
N TYR A 57 11.72 4.31 -20.69
CA TYR A 57 12.79 3.30 -20.71
C TYR A 57 13.17 3.01 -22.15
N ARG A 58 14.46 3.08 -22.51
CA ARG A 58 14.95 2.84 -23.89
C ARG A 58 14.14 3.56 -25.00
N GLY A 59 13.69 4.79 -24.74
CA GLY A 59 12.87 5.55 -25.69
C GLY A 59 11.39 5.13 -25.77
N ASN A 60 10.92 4.23 -24.91
CA ASN A 60 9.52 3.85 -24.78
C ASN A 60 8.90 4.48 -23.53
N PRO A 61 7.84 5.30 -23.66
CA PRO A 61 7.13 5.83 -22.53
C PRO A 61 6.29 4.74 -21.86
N PHE A 62 6.33 4.71 -20.53
CA PHE A 62 5.55 3.81 -19.70
C PHE A 62 5.01 4.55 -18.47
N GLN A 63 3.93 4.01 -17.91
CA GLN A 63 3.30 4.53 -16.71
C GLN A 63 2.96 3.38 -15.78
N ILE A 64 3.17 3.60 -14.47
CA ILE A 64 2.90 2.61 -13.44
C ILE A 64 1.73 3.09 -12.58
N GLU A 65 0.79 2.18 -12.36
CA GLU A 65 -0.34 2.36 -11.48
C GLU A 65 -0.32 1.25 -10.42
N VAL A 66 -0.58 1.62 -9.17
CA VAL A 66 -0.61 0.67 -8.06
C VAL A 66 -1.91 0.86 -7.30
N GLY A 67 -2.58 -0.24 -6.98
CA GLY A 67 -3.71 -0.32 -6.07
C GLY A 67 -3.39 -1.20 -4.87
N ILE A 68 -3.85 -0.83 -3.69
CA ILE A 68 -3.78 -1.66 -2.48
C ILE A 68 -5.17 -1.71 -1.84
N ALA A 69 -5.64 -2.91 -1.55
CA ALA A 69 -6.77 -3.18 -0.67
C ALA A 69 -6.24 -3.80 0.63
N TYR A 70 -6.74 -3.36 1.79
CA TYR A 70 -6.27 -3.81 3.11
C TYR A 70 -7.43 -4.06 4.08
N GLY A 71 -7.34 -5.13 4.85
CA GLY A 71 -8.29 -5.49 5.91
C GLY A 71 -9.51 -6.26 5.41
N GLY A 72 -10.61 -6.16 6.15
CA GLY A 72 -11.87 -6.86 5.87
C GLY A 72 -11.76 -8.37 6.05
N ASP A 73 -12.23 -9.10 5.04
CA ASP A 73 -12.32 -10.57 5.05
C ASP A 73 -11.03 -11.25 4.54
N LEU A 74 -9.96 -10.47 4.36
CA LEU A 74 -8.68 -10.97 3.87
C LEU A 74 -7.92 -11.75 4.96
N PRO A 75 -7.25 -12.87 4.61
CA PRO A 75 -6.50 -13.67 5.55
C PRO A 75 -5.28 -12.91 6.09
N LYS A 76 -5.11 -12.90 7.42
CA LYS A 76 -4.01 -12.17 8.09
C LYS A 76 -2.67 -12.90 8.06
N GLU A 77 -2.71 -14.23 7.99
CA GLU A 77 -1.52 -15.10 8.09
C GLU A 77 -1.10 -15.66 6.73
N GLU A 78 -1.74 -15.27 5.63
CA GLU A 78 -1.35 -15.72 4.30
C GLU A 78 -0.46 -14.68 3.61
N LEU A 79 0.27 -15.15 2.60
CA LEU A 79 0.98 -14.27 1.70
C LEU A 79 -0.02 -13.39 0.96
N ILE A 80 0.33 -12.12 0.77
CA ILE A 80 -0.52 -11.20 0.03
C ILE A 80 -0.79 -11.71 -1.38
N GLU A 81 -1.99 -11.42 -1.88
CA GLU A 81 -2.30 -11.63 -3.28
C GLU A 81 -1.69 -10.50 -4.12
N LEU A 82 -0.90 -10.85 -5.12
CA LEU A 82 -0.26 -9.90 -6.04
C LEU A 82 -0.87 -10.03 -7.44
N MET A 83 -1.72 -9.08 -7.80
CA MET A 83 -2.30 -8.97 -9.13
C MET A 83 -1.40 -8.14 -10.04
N ARG A 84 -0.96 -8.74 -11.15
CA ARG A 84 -0.04 -8.12 -12.10
C ARG A 84 -0.75 -7.86 -13.41
N PHE A 85 -0.66 -6.63 -13.92
CA PHE A 85 -1.24 -6.25 -15.20
C PHE A 85 -0.22 -5.55 -16.10
N ALA A 86 -0.30 -5.84 -17.39
CA ALA A 86 0.42 -5.12 -18.43
C ALA A 86 -0.57 -4.74 -19.54
N ASN A 87 -0.68 -3.46 -19.87
CA ASN A 87 -1.63 -2.94 -20.86
C ASN A 87 -3.06 -3.51 -20.68
N ARG A 88 -3.57 -3.47 -19.44
CA ARG A 88 -4.89 -4.01 -19.04
C ARG A 88 -5.06 -5.54 -19.17
N VAL A 89 -4.00 -6.28 -19.49
CA VAL A 89 -4.01 -7.75 -19.54
C VAL A 89 -3.44 -8.32 -18.24
N PRO A 90 -4.13 -9.24 -17.56
CA PRO A 90 -3.61 -9.90 -16.36
C PRO A 90 -2.47 -10.86 -16.71
N LEU A 91 -1.42 -10.85 -15.89
CA LEU A 91 -0.28 -11.76 -16.00
C LEU A 91 -0.39 -12.82 -14.91
N LEU A 92 -0.74 -14.05 -15.28
CA LEU A 92 -1.03 -15.12 -14.32
C LEU A 92 0.21 -15.97 -14.02
N TYR A 93 1.04 -16.25 -15.02
CA TYR A 93 2.17 -17.17 -14.88
C TYR A 93 3.51 -16.47 -14.66
N GLN A 94 4.54 -17.24 -14.31
CA GLN A 94 5.94 -16.78 -14.18
C GLN A 94 6.13 -15.60 -13.22
N GLN A 95 5.47 -15.65 -12.05
CA GLN A 95 5.53 -14.57 -11.06
C GLN A 95 6.97 -14.27 -10.58
N SER A 96 7.80 -15.29 -10.37
CA SER A 96 9.19 -15.12 -9.89
C SER A 96 10.09 -14.31 -10.84
N GLY A 97 9.88 -14.42 -12.15
CA GLY A 97 10.65 -13.73 -13.18
C GLY A 97 10.26 -12.26 -13.37
N CYS A 98 9.05 -11.88 -12.94
CA CYS A 98 8.47 -10.58 -13.24
C CYS A 98 9.10 -9.43 -12.44
N ALA A 99 9.36 -8.31 -13.11
CA ALA A 99 9.85 -7.07 -12.50
C ALA A 99 8.91 -6.55 -11.40
N ILE A 100 7.60 -6.75 -11.54
CA ILE A 100 6.60 -6.35 -10.54
C ILE A 100 6.85 -7.11 -9.22
N THR A 101 6.89 -8.44 -9.29
CA THR A 101 7.13 -9.29 -8.11
C THR A 101 8.45 -8.96 -7.45
N LYS A 102 9.53 -8.81 -8.24
CA LYS A 102 10.83 -8.39 -7.73
C LYS A 102 10.76 -7.05 -7.01
N SER A 103 10.01 -6.10 -7.54
CA SER A 103 9.84 -4.77 -6.93
C SER A 103 9.05 -4.83 -5.62
N VAL A 104 8.01 -5.66 -5.55
CA VAL A 104 7.23 -5.91 -4.33
C VAL A 104 8.09 -6.57 -3.27
N VAL A 105 8.83 -7.63 -3.61
CA VAL A 105 9.72 -8.35 -2.67
C VAL A 105 10.84 -7.43 -2.17
N GLN A 106 11.41 -6.58 -3.03
CA GLN A 106 12.47 -5.64 -2.64
C GLN A 106 11.98 -4.44 -1.83
N THR A 107 10.67 -4.20 -1.73
CA THR A 107 10.10 -3.12 -0.93
C THR A 107 10.03 -3.56 0.54
N THR A 108 10.48 -2.70 1.46
CA THR A 108 10.47 -3.02 2.90
C THR A 108 9.09 -2.79 3.51
N TRP A 109 8.28 -3.84 3.53
CA TRP A 109 6.88 -3.79 3.99
C TRP A 109 6.70 -3.65 5.51
N LYS A 110 7.72 -4.02 6.30
CA LYS A 110 7.73 -3.83 7.76
C LYS A 110 7.48 -2.38 8.18
N ASN A 111 7.94 -1.41 7.37
CA ASN A 111 7.71 0.02 7.61
C ASN A 111 6.23 0.44 7.44
N TYR A 112 5.45 -0.40 6.77
CA TYR A 112 4.03 -0.21 6.47
C TYR A 112 3.14 -1.20 7.22
N SER A 113 3.63 -1.77 8.33
CA SER A 113 2.86 -2.69 9.19
C SER A 113 2.41 -3.99 8.51
N LEU A 114 3.19 -4.46 7.53
CA LEU A 114 3.06 -5.80 6.95
C LEU A 114 4.33 -6.61 7.25
N ASP A 115 4.15 -7.84 7.70
CA ASP A 115 5.26 -8.74 7.98
C ASP A 115 5.82 -9.33 6.69
N GLN A 116 7.11 -9.67 6.67
CA GLN A 116 7.75 -10.19 5.47
C GLN A 116 8.96 -11.06 5.82
N ALA A 117 8.95 -12.29 5.32
CA ALA A 117 10.12 -13.18 5.32
C ALA A 117 11.11 -12.79 4.21
N ARG A 118 12.40 -13.06 4.42
CA ARG A 118 13.45 -12.61 3.49
C ARG A 118 13.28 -13.26 2.11
N GLY A 119 13.08 -12.44 1.08
CA GLY A 119 12.95 -12.91 -0.30
C GLY A 119 11.55 -13.40 -0.69
N ALA A 120 10.57 -13.33 0.21
CA ALA A 120 9.18 -13.67 -0.05
C ALA A 120 8.31 -12.42 -0.24
N LEU A 121 7.09 -12.63 -0.72
CA LEU A 121 6.04 -11.61 -0.63
C LEU A 121 5.73 -11.31 0.85
N PRO A 122 5.25 -10.10 1.17
CA PRO A 122 4.78 -9.82 2.52
C PRO A 122 3.57 -10.70 2.87
N GLN A 123 3.35 -10.86 4.16
CA GLN A 123 2.25 -11.58 4.77
C GLN A 123 1.32 -10.55 5.43
N GLY A 124 0.01 -10.75 5.28
CA GLY A 124 -0.99 -9.88 5.88
C GLY A 124 -2.27 -9.77 5.05
N PRO A 125 -3.29 -9.12 5.62
CA PRO A 125 -4.61 -8.99 4.99
C PRO A 125 -4.59 -7.89 3.93
N ALA A 126 -3.82 -8.09 2.85
CA ALA A 126 -3.66 -7.11 1.79
C ALA A 126 -3.63 -7.75 0.40
N VAL A 127 -4.19 -7.04 -0.57
CA VAL A 127 -4.07 -7.35 -1.99
C VAL A 127 -3.40 -6.18 -2.68
N ILE A 128 -2.39 -6.47 -3.49
CA ILE A 128 -1.65 -5.46 -4.25
C ILE A 128 -1.91 -5.69 -5.74
N LEU A 129 -2.39 -4.64 -6.41
CA LEU A 129 -2.50 -4.57 -7.85
C LEU A 129 -1.39 -3.68 -8.38
N VAL A 130 -0.65 -4.14 -9.38
CA VAL A 130 0.33 -3.32 -10.12
C VAL A 130 0.05 -3.43 -11.61
N HIS A 131 -0.16 -2.29 -12.25
CA HIS A 131 -0.38 -2.17 -13.67
C HIS A 131 0.75 -1.35 -14.32
N MET A 132 1.28 -1.88 -15.43
CA MET A 132 2.18 -1.16 -16.33
C MET A 132 1.47 -0.88 -17.65
N ALA A 133 1.34 0.40 -18.00
CA ALA A 133 0.90 0.85 -19.31
C ALA A 133 2.13 1.29 -20.13
N SER A 134 2.29 0.79 -21.37
CA SER A 134 3.37 1.19 -22.27
C SER A 134 3.02 0.88 -23.71
N VAL A 135 3.59 1.62 -24.66
CA VAL A 135 3.42 1.34 -26.11
C VAL A 135 4.01 -0.03 -26.46
N TRP A 136 5.16 -0.33 -25.87
CA TRP A 136 5.82 -1.62 -25.95
C TRP A 136 6.09 -2.07 -24.52
N VAL A 137 5.66 -3.27 -24.13
CA VAL A 137 5.97 -3.81 -22.80
C VAL A 137 7.14 -4.77 -22.95
N PRO A 138 8.20 -4.66 -22.13
CA PRO A 138 9.35 -5.50 -22.31
C PRO A 138 9.12 -6.84 -21.63
N PHE A 139 8.71 -7.85 -22.38
CA PHE A 139 8.51 -9.20 -21.84
C PHE A 139 9.82 -10.00 -21.80
N THR A 140 9.95 -10.90 -20.83
CA THR A 140 11.11 -11.80 -20.72
C THR A 140 11.02 -13.00 -21.67
N SER A 141 9.81 -13.37 -22.10
CA SER A 141 9.51 -14.52 -22.95
C SER A 141 8.46 -14.13 -24.01
N GLU A 142 8.42 -14.88 -25.11
CA GLU A 142 7.44 -14.70 -26.19
C GLU A 142 6.00 -14.92 -25.72
N SER A 143 5.80 -15.71 -24.65
CA SER A 143 4.50 -15.96 -24.02
C SER A 143 3.91 -14.73 -23.31
N LYS A 144 4.70 -13.66 -23.12
CA LYS A 144 4.26 -12.39 -22.51
C LYS A 144 3.72 -12.49 -21.07
N GLU A 145 4.25 -13.41 -20.28
CA GLU A 145 3.79 -13.67 -18.90
C GLU A 145 4.53 -12.86 -17.82
N ALA A 146 5.73 -12.34 -18.14
CA ALA A 146 6.56 -11.62 -17.18
C ALA A 146 7.27 -10.43 -17.81
N ILE A 147 7.31 -9.33 -17.05
CA ILE A 147 7.97 -8.07 -17.43
C ILE A 147 9.45 -8.15 -17.05
N ALA A 148 10.32 -7.72 -17.95
CA ALA A 148 11.77 -7.69 -17.77
C ALA A 148 12.20 -6.66 -16.72
N SER A 149 13.26 -7.00 -15.98
CA SER A 149 13.73 -6.30 -14.79
C SER A 149 14.64 -5.11 -15.11
N TYR A 150 14.14 -4.10 -15.84
CA TYR A 150 14.88 -2.87 -16.10
C TYR A 150 14.94 -1.97 -14.85
N PRO A 151 16.10 -1.35 -14.53
CA PRO A 151 16.24 -0.50 -13.36
C PRO A 151 15.24 0.67 -13.32
N GLU A 152 14.92 1.25 -14.47
CA GLU A 152 13.95 2.34 -14.61
C GLU A 152 12.54 1.92 -14.21
N ILE A 153 12.13 0.73 -14.66
CA ILE A 153 10.81 0.17 -14.37
C ILE A 153 10.71 -0.21 -12.89
N ILE A 154 11.73 -0.90 -12.36
CA ILE A 154 11.77 -1.30 -10.93
C ILE A 154 11.70 -0.07 -10.03
N ARG A 155 12.42 1.00 -10.39
CA ARG A 155 12.43 2.24 -9.60
C ARG A 155 11.03 2.85 -9.53
N GLU A 156 10.34 3.01 -10.65
CA GLU A 156 8.99 3.60 -10.65
C GLU A 156 7.96 2.70 -9.95
N ILE A 157 8.05 1.38 -10.10
CA ILE A 157 7.18 0.45 -9.36
C ILE A 157 7.40 0.59 -7.85
N LYS A 158 8.65 0.66 -7.39
CA LYS A 158 8.95 0.86 -5.96
C LYS A 158 8.39 2.18 -5.45
N LEU A 159 8.56 3.27 -6.19
CA LEU A 159 8.05 4.58 -5.78
C LEU A 159 6.52 4.56 -5.66
N ALA A 160 5.82 3.96 -6.63
CA ALA A 160 4.37 3.80 -6.59
C ALA A 160 3.91 2.94 -5.38
N LEU A 161 4.57 1.80 -5.13
CA LEU A 161 4.29 0.94 -3.98
C LEU A 161 4.49 1.66 -2.65
N GLN A 162 5.57 2.44 -2.52
CA GLN A 162 5.84 3.23 -1.32
C GLN A 162 4.78 4.31 -1.07
N GLU A 163 4.28 4.94 -2.12
CA GLU A 163 3.23 5.96 -2.01
C GLU A 163 1.92 5.37 -1.48
N CYS A 164 1.46 4.25 -2.06
CA CYS A 164 0.31 3.52 -1.54
C CYS A 164 0.56 2.94 -0.13
N GLY A 165 1.77 2.42 0.12
CA GLY A 165 2.16 1.88 1.43
C GLY A 165 2.10 2.93 2.54
N ARG A 166 2.48 4.18 2.27
CA ARG A 166 2.35 5.30 3.24
C ARG A 166 0.89 5.60 3.55
N LYS A 167 0.01 5.66 2.53
CA LYS A 167 -1.43 5.89 2.70
C LYS A 167 -2.07 4.78 3.54
N MET A 168 -1.73 3.51 3.25
CA MET A 168 -2.17 2.35 4.03
C MET A 168 -1.68 2.39 5.48
N ASN A 169 -0.40 2.69 5.72
CA ASN A 169 0.16 2.78 7.07
C ASN A 169 -0.52 3.87 7.91
N ALA A 170 -0.90 5.00 7.29
CA ALA A 170 -1.67 6.05 7.98
C ALA A 170 -3.04 5.53 8.46
N PHE A 171 -3.72 4.74 7.62
CA PHE A 171 -4.97 4.07 7.99
C PHE A 171 -4.78 3.08 9.14
N ILE A 172 -3.79 2.18 9.05
CA ILE A 172 -3.49 1.19 10.11
C ILE A 172 -3.17 1.87 11.44
N ARG A 173 -2.34 2.92 11.41
CA ARG A 173 -1.98 3.68 12.62
C ARG A 173 -3.18 4.37 13.24
N ARG A 174 -4.11 4.87 12.42
CA ARG A 174 -5.36 5.46 12.90
C ARG A 174 -6.21 4.40 13.60
N GLY A 175 -6.43 3.25 12.97
CA GLY A 175 -7.20 2.15 13.56
C GLY A 175 -6.58 1.64 14.87
N ARG A 176 -5.24 1.51 14.93
CA ARG A 176 -4.53 1.13 16.16
C ARG A 176 -4.73 2.16 17.28
N ARG A 177 -4.63 3.46 16.96
CA ARG A 177 -4.83 4.53 17.94
C ARG A 177 -6.26 4.52 18.49
N GLU A 178 -7.25 4.29 17.64
CA GLU A 178 -8.65 4.18 18.03
C GLU A 178 -8.89 2.95 18.93
N ALA A 179 -8.32 1.80 18.58
CA ALA A 179 -8.39 0.58 19.40
C ALA A 179 -7.70 0.74 20.78
N GLU A 180 -6.50 1.30 20.82
CA GLU A 180 -5.78 1.58 22.08
C GLU A 180 -6.53 2.60 22.96
N ALA A 181 -7.19 3.59 22.34
CA ALA A 181 -8.01 4.55 23.08
C ALA A 181 -9.25 3.88 23.68
N HIS A 182 -9.88 2.95 22.94
CA HIS A 182 -11.02 2.16 23.40
C HIS A 182 -10.62 1.21 24.54
N GLU A 183 -9.53 0.48 24.40
CA GLU A 183 -9.02 -0.44 25.43
C GLU A 183 -8.70 0.32 26.74
N LYS A 184 -7.98 1.44 26.64
CA LYS A 184 -7.69 2.30 27.81
C LYS A 184 -8.97 2.82 28.46
N ARG A 185 -9.98 3.16 27.67
CA ARG A 185 -11.28 3.62 28.20
C ARG A 185 -12.00 2.49 28.92
N SER A 186 -12.11 1.31 28.31
CA SER A 186 -12.75 0.14 28.93
C SER A 186 -12.04 -0.24 30.23
N TYR A 187 -10.70 -0.21 30.23
CA TYR A 187 -9.92 -0.44 31.45
C TYR A 187 -10.28 0.58 32.53
N ILE A 188 -10.26 1.89 32.24
CA ILE A 188 -10.61 2.93 33.23
C ILE A 188 -12.05 2.75 33.74
N GLU A 189 -13.01 2.42 32.88
CA GLU A 189 -14.41 2.15 33.26
C GLU A 189 -14.51 1.02 34.29
N THR A 190 -13.75 -0.05 34.13
CA THR A 190 -13.70 -1.16 35.10
C THR A 190 -13.11 -0.75 36.45
N TYR A 191 -12.15 0.19 36.49
CA TYR A 191 -11.51 0.63 37.74
C TYR A 191 -12.26 1.75 38.48
N ILE A 192 -13.11 2.53 37.80
CA ILE A 192 -13.84 3.64 38.41
C ILE A 192 -14.62 3.23 39.69
N PRO A 193 -15.36 2.10 39.73
CA PRO A 193 -16.07 1.67 40.93
C PRO A 193 -15.12 1.37 42.11
N HIS A 194 -13.97 0.73 41.84
CA HIS A 194 -12.98 0.42 42.86
C HIS A 194 -12.33 1.68 43.45
N ILE A 195 -12.11 2.70 42.63
CA ILE A 195 -11.63 4.01 43.09
C ILE A 195 -12.67 4.69 44.00
N GLY A 196 -13.96 4.55 43.68
CA GLY A 196 -15.06 5.05 44.52
C GLY A 196 -15.03 4.47 45.94
N ILE A 197 -14.90 3.15 46.04
CA ILE A 197 -14.81 2.44 47.33
C ILE A 197 -13.58 2.88 48.12
N ALA A 198 -12.41 2.96 47.47
CA ALA A 198 -11.17 3.41 48.13
C ALA A 198 -11.27 4.86 48.64
N LEU A 199 -11.89 5.76 47.87
CA LEU A 199 -12.12 7.15 48.29
C LEU A 199 -13.05 7.23 49.50
N LYS A 200 -14.09 6.37 49.55
CA LYS A 200 -14.99 6.28 50.69
C LYS A 200 -14.25 5.86 51.97
N GLU A 201 -13.40 4.84 51.89
CA GLU A 201 -12.64 4.33 53.03
C GLU A 201 -11.60 5.34 53.55
N ILE A 202 -10.85 5.99 52.66
CA ILE A 202 -9.77 6.92 53.04
C ILE A 202 -10.33 8.22 53.63
N LEU A 203 -11.39 8.76 53.04
CA LEU A 203 -11.94 10.08 53.41
C LEU A 203 -13.16 9.99 54.33
N ASN A 204 -13.58 8.79 54.75
CA ASN A 204 -14.81 8.55 55.53
C ASN A 204 -16.05 9.24 54.93
N LEU A 205 -16.21 9.15 53.60
CA LEU A 205 -17.31 9.78 52.87
C LEU A 205 -18.64 9.03 53.06
N LYS A 206 -19.76 9.76 52.93
CA LYS A 206 -21.10 9.14 52.87
C LYS A 206 -21.33 8.52 51.48
N GLN A 207 -22.18 7.49 51.39
CA GLN A 207 -22.52 6.80 50.13
C GLN A 207 -22.92 7.75 48.99
N VAL A 208 -23.69 8.80 49.31
CA VAL A 208 -24.13 9.83 48.35
C VAL A 208 -22.96 10.60 47.71
N GLN A 209 -21.85 10.76 48.44
CA GLN A 209 -20.66 11.45 47.95
C GLN A 209 -19.79 10.53 47.08
N GLU A 210 -19.79 9.21 47.36
CA GLU A 210 -19.15 8.19 46.52
C GLU A 210 -19.80 8.15 45.13
N ASP A 211 -21.14 8.04 45.07
CA ASP A 211 -21.88 7.99 43.81
C ASP A 211 -21.70 9.27 42.97
N LYS A 212 -21.59 10.41 43.64
CA LYS A 212 -21.29 11.70 43.01
C LYS A 212 -19.85 11.77 42.48
N ALA A 213 -18.89 11.19 43.19
CA ALA A 213 -17.50 11.12 42.74
C ALA A 213 -17.36 10.19 41.52
N VAL A 214 -17.97 9.01 41.57
CA VAL A 214 -18.01 8.03 40.47
C VAL A 214 -18.65 8.63 39.22
N SER A 215 -19.83 9.25 39.35
CA SER A 215 -20.50 9.91 38.21
C SER A 215 -19.68 11.05 37.62
N THR A 216 -18.96 11.82 38.44
CA THR A 216 -18.07 12.90 37.97
C THR A 216 -16.85 12.33 37.23
N LEU A 217 -16.26 11.25 37.73
CA LEU A 217 -15.12 10.56 37.10
C LEU A 217 -15.53 9.95 35.75
N THR A 218 -16.69 9.29 35.70
CA THR A 218 -17.26 8.79 34.44
C THR A 218 -17.52 9.93 33.48
N ALA A 219 -18.22 11.00 33.89
CA ALA A 219 -18.46 12.16 33.02
C ALA A 219 -17.16 12.77 32.47
N THR A 220 -16.10 12.84 33.28
CA THR A 220 -14.79 13.37 32.88
C THR A 220 -14.09 12.48 31.85
N LEU A 221 -14.18 11.15 31.99
CA LEU A 221 -13.62 10.19 31.05
C LEU A 221 -14.20 10.40 29.63
N TYR A 222 -15.51 10.62 29.54
CA TYR A 222 -16.21 10.84 28.27
C TYR A 222 -15.96 12.25 27.71
N LYS A 223 -15.81 13.27 28.56
CA LYS A 223 -15.65 14.67 28.13
C LYS A 223 -14.24 15.01 27.61
N LYS A 224 -13.19 14.38 28.14
CA LYS A 224 -11.79 14.76 27.83
C LYS A 224 -11.23 14.16 26.53
N ARG A 225 -11.96 13.30 25.83
CA ARG A 225 -11.45 12.55 24.66
C ARG A 225 -12.36 12.55 23.43
N SER A 226 -13.34 13.46 23.34
CA SER A 226 -14.18 13.63 22.14
C SER A 226 -13.55 14.54 21.06
N VAL A 227 -12.23 14.70 21.04
CA VAL A 227 -11.48 15.50 20.05
C VAL A 227 -10.51 14.59 19.32
#